data_AF-A0A2E6QLH1-F1
#
_entry.id   AF-A0A2E6QLH1-F1
#
_cell.length_a   1.000
_cell.length_b   1.000
_cell.length_c   1.000
_cell.angle_alpha   90.00
_cell.angle_beta   90.00
_cell.angle_gamma   90.00
#
_symmetry.space_group_name_H-M   'P 1'
#
loop_
_entity.id
_entity.type
_entity.pdbx_description
1 polymer ?
#
loop_
_entity_poly.entity_id
_entity_poly.type
_entity_poly.pdbx_seq_one_letter_code
_entity_poly.pdbx_strand_id
1 'polypeptide(L)' 'MMDKETLSEQLSDLRAEHRALDDQIGHILVAGSFSNIDVQRLKKRKLAIKDQMLRLESALHPNIIA' A
#
# COMPACT_ATOMS: atom_id res chain seq x y z
N MET A 1 7.07 -7.62 -23.19
CA MET A 1 7.01 -8.35 -21.91
C MET A 1 7.10 -7.31 -20.81
N MET A 2 6.33 -7.40 -19.72
CA MET A 2 6.62 -6.55 -18.56
C MET A 2 7.91 -7.06 -17.94
N ASP A 3 8.98 -6.29 -18.06
CA ASP A 3 10.29 -6.67 -17.52
C ASP A 3 10.23 -6.67 -15.98
N LYS A 4 10.85 -7.66 -15.34
CA LYS A 4 10.84 -7.81 -13.86
C LYS A 4 11.31 -6.55 -13.13
N GLU A 5 12.16 -5.76 -13.79
CA GLU A 5 12.64 -4.48 -13.31
C GLU A 5 11.49 -3.46 -13.16
N THR A 6 10.63 -3.34 -14.16
CA THR A 6 9.44 -2.45 -14.10
C THR A 6 8.46 -2.86 -13.00
N LEU A 7 8.27 -4.17 -12.77
CA LEU A 7 7.42 -4.67 -11.69
C LEU A 7 8.04 -4.38 -10.31
N SER A 8 9.37 -4.41 -10.22
CA SER A 8 10.11 -4.12 -8.99
C SER A 8 10.09 -2.63 -8.66
N GLU A 9 10.20 -1.76 -9.67
CA GLU A 9 10.02 -0.32 -9.53
C GLU A 9 8.60 0.01 -9.04
N GLN A 10 7.57 -0.53 -9.70
CA GLN A 10 6.18 -0.36 -9.28
C GLN A 10 5.93 -0.84 -7.84
N LEU A 11 6.54 -1.96 -7.44
CA LEU A 11 6.46 -2.47 -6.08
C LEU A 11 7.13 -1.51 -5.08
N SER A 12 8.27 -0.91 -5.45
CA SER A 12 8.94 0.10 -4.65
C SER A 12 8.09 1.36 -4.48
N ASP A 13 7.46 1.83 -5.56
CA ASP A 13 6.57 3.00 -5.53
C ASP A 13 5.35 2.75 -4.64
N LEU A 14 4.71 1.58 -4.77
CA LEU A 14 3.58 1.20 -3.92
C LEU A 14 3.99 1.07 -2.45
N ARG A 15 5.20 0.57 -2.16
CA ARG A 15 5.74 0.54 -0.78
C ARG A 15 5.93 1.94 -0.22
N ALA A 16 6.43 2.88 -1.03
CA ALA A 16 6.58 4.27 -0.63
C ALA A 16 5.21 4.93 -0.38
N GLU A 17 4.23 4.75 -1.28
CA GLU A 17 2.87 5.26 -1.09
C GLU A 17 2.20 4.66 0.16
N HIS A 18 2.36 3.35 0.39
CA HIS A 18 1.85 2.68 1.57
C HIS A 18 2.43 3.27 2.86
N ARG A 19 3.75 3.51 2.90
CA ARG A 19 4.41 4.13 4.07
C ARG A 19 3.91 5.55 4.29
N ALA A 20 3.83 6.37 3.24
CA ALA A 20 3.31 7.73 3.33
C ALA A 20 1.86 7.77 3.85
N LEU A 21 1.02 6.85 3.40
CA LEU A 21 -0.34 6.71 3.92
C LEU A 21 -0.37 6.28 5.38
N ASP A 22 0.55 5.43 5.81
CA ASP A 22 0.62 5.01 7.21
C ASP A 22 1.03 6.16 8.13
N ASP A 23 2.02 6.94 7.74
CA ASP A 23 2.45 8.14 8.45
C ASP A 23 1.32 9.17 8.49
N GLN A 24 0.61 9.36 7.37
CA GLN A 24 -0.56 10.23 7.31
C GLN A 24 -1.66 9.75 8.25
N ILE A 25 -2.00 8.46 8.26
CA ILE A 25 -2.98 7.89 9.20
C ILE A 25 -2.53 8.10 10.64
N GLY A 26 -1.24 7.88 10.95
CA GLY A 26 -0.67 8.10 12.28
C GLY A 26 -0.83 9.54 12.76
N HIS A 27 -0.44 10.52 11.93
CA HIS A 27 -0.61 11.94 12.25
C HIS A 27 -2.06 12.32 12.50
N ILE A 28 -2.96 11.80 11.66
CA ILE A 28 -4.40 12.06 11.74
C ILE A 28 -5.01 11.48 13.02
N LEU A 29 -4.61 10.26 13.39
CA LEU A 29 -5.06 9.62 14.63
C LEU A 29 -4.58 10.39 15.87
N VAL A 30 -3.35 10.91 15.86
CA VAL A 30 -2.79 11.71 16.95
C VAL A 30 -3.44 13.09 17.05
N ALA A 31 -3.71 13.74 15.91
CA ALA A 31 -4.31 15.08 15.86
C ALA A 31 -5.79 15.11 16.31
N GLY A 32 -6.46 13.96 16.39
CA GLY A 32 -7.80 13.81 16.98
C GLY A 32 -8.95 14.55 16.28
N SER A 33 -8.67 15.23 15.16
CA SER A 33 -9.59 16.17 14.50
C SER A 33 -10.28 15.58 13.26
N PHE A 34 -10.31 14.25 13.13
CA PHE A 34 -10.78 13.56 11.93
C PHE A 34 -12.06 12.79 12.17
N SER A 35 -12.91 12.73 11.14
CA SER A 35 -14.11 11.92 11.18
C SER A 35 -13.77 10.44 11.04
N ASN A 36 -14.57 9.58 11.67
CA ASN A 36 -14.48 8.12 11.49
C ASN A 36 -14.54 7.71 10.01
N ILE A 37 -15.25 8.47 9.17
CA ILE A 37 -15.35 8.21 7.72
C ILE A 37 -14.00 8.46 7.03
N ASP A 38 -13.27 9.51 7.42
CA ASP A 38 -11.97 9.84 6.81
C ASP A 38 -10.94 8.77 7.12
N VAL A 39 -10.89 8.33 8.39
CA VAL A 39 -10.01 7.24 8.83
C VAL A 39 -10.36 5.93 8.10
N GLN A 40 -11.64 5.63 7.92
CA GLN A 40 -12.10 4.46 7.16
C GLN A 40 -11.65 4.50 5.69
N ARG A 41 -11.77 5.66 5.03
CA ARG A 41 -11.32 5.82 3.62
C ARG A 41 -9.81 5.64 3.48
N LEU A 42 -9.02 6.20 4.40
CA LEU A 42 -7.56 6.06 4.40
C LEU A 42 -7.15 4.60 4.62
N LYS A 43 -7.75 3.92 5.60
CA LYS A 43 -7.51 2.49 5.83
C LYS A 43 -7.88 1.63 4.62
N LYS A 44 -8.99 1.93 3.95
CA LYS A 44 -9.40 1.23 2.72
C LYS A 44 -8.38 1.44 1.59
N ARG A 45 -7.86 2.66 1.44
CA ARG A 45 -6.81 2.96 0.45
C ARG A 45 -5.51 2.23 0.77
N LYS A 46 -5.10 2.21 2.04
CA LYS A 46 -3.94 1.44 2.53
C LYS A 46 -4.08 -0.06 2.21
N LEU A 47 -5.26 -0.63 2.43
CA LEU A 47 -5.54 -2.03 2.11
C LEU A 47 -5.44 -2.30 0.60
N ALA A 48 -6.01 -1.43 -0.24
CA ALA A 48 -5.94 -1.59 -1.68
C ALA A 48 -4.49 -1.59 -2.21
N ILE A 49 -3.64 -0.71 -1.68
CA ILE A 49 -2.21 -0.67 -2.05
C ILE A 49 -1.50 -1.94 -1.60
N LYS A 50 -1.79 -2.42 -0.38
CA LYS A 50 -1.25 -3.70 0.11
C LYS A 50 -1.67 -4.87 -0.80
N ASP A 51 -2.93 -4.92 -1.24
CA ASP A 51 -3.42 -5.95 -2.15
C ASP A 51 -2.74 -5.87 -3.52
N GLN A 52 -2.49 -4.66 -4.03
CA GLN A 52 -1.73 -4.45 -5.27
C GLN A 52 -0.28 -4.92 -5.13
N MET A 53 0.38 -4.59 -4.02
CA MET A 53 1.72 -5.07 -3.71
C MET A 53 1.77 -6.60 -3.68
N LEU A 54 0.82 -7.25 -3.01
CA LEU A 54 0.74 -8.72 -2.95
C LEU A 54 0.58 -9.35 -4.33
N ARG A 55 -0.22 -8.75 -5.22
CA ARG A 55 -0.37 -9.22 -6.61
C ARG A 55 0.93 -9.09 -7.40
N LEU A 56 1.64 -7.97 -7.25
CA LEU A 56 2.94 -7.75 -7.90
C LEU A 56 4.02 -8.68 -7.33
N GLU A 57 4.05 -8.86 -6.01
CA GLU A 57 4.95 -9.81 -5.34
C GLU A 57 4.67 -11.23 -5.79
N SER A 58 3.41 -11.62 -5.98
CA SER A 58 3.07 -12.94 -6.55
C SER A 58 3.54 -13.11 -7.98
N ALA A 59 3.46 -12.05 -8.79
CA ALA A 59 3.94 -12.07 -10.17
C ALA A 59 5.49 -12.13 -10.25
N LEU A 60 6.19 -11.48 -9.32
CA LEU A 60 7.65 -11.50 -9.20
C LEU A 60 8.16 -12.80 -8.55
N HIS A 61 7.43 -13.29 -7.56
CA HIS A 61 7.75 -14.44 -6.72
C HIS A 61 6.50 -15.33 -6.56
N PRO A 62 6.26 -16.25 -7.50
CA PRO A 62 5.08 -17.12 -7.49
C PRO A 62 4.99 -18.11 -6.32
N ASN A 63 5.90 -18.04 -5.34
CA ASN A 63 6.03 -18.99 -4.23
C ASN A 63 5.75 -18.36 -2.84
N ILE A 64 5.21 -17.13 -2.78
CA ILE A 64 4.99 -16.40 -1.50
C ILE A 64 3.54 -16.57 -0.97
N ILE A 65 2.58 -16.97 -1.81
CA ILE A 65 1.16 -17.13 -1.44
C ILE A 65 0.70 -18.59 -1.60
N ALA A 66 1.37 -19.51 -0.89
CA ALA A 66 0.95 -20.91 -0.74
C ALA A 66 0.44 -21.16 0.69
#